data_AF-A0A6J0GGQ7-F1
#
_entry.id   AF-A0A6J0GGQ7-F1
#
_cell.length_a   1.000
_cell.length_b   1.000
_cell.length_c   1.000
_cell.angle_alpha   90.00
_cell.angle_beta   90.00
_cell.angle_gamma   90.00
#
_symmetry.space_group_name_H-M   'P 1'
#
loop_
_entity.id
_entity.type
_entity.pdbx_description
1 polymer ?
#
loop_
_entity_poly.entity_id
_entity_poly.type
_entity_poly.pdbx_seq_one_letter_code
_entity_poly.pdbx_strand_id
1 'polypeptide(L)'
;MAAFARRKAQRLARPDPSRKRALDARAAELARLLNAHERFCTTSSCDGRVLLADTDGGGIQKKNCTWLLVTHDPCAKGDVMTALEKSTGDVVFKFEPFVLHVLCRELQDAQLLHSVAVDSGFRNSGITVGRGGKITMAVRSTHCLEVPLSHKGRLMVSDEYIEFLVHVANQKMEENIRRIERFHKGLELALEAAVPTDTLAPKGPEKSRSVYVHRRKRRTIREQANPSGELEPQDDTESSLDLFAEIMI
;
A
#
# COMPACT_ATOMS: atom_id res chain seq x y z
N MET A 1 21.75 -9.73 -12.28
CA MET A 1 21.89 -10.24 -10.90
C MET A 1 22.79 -9.38 -10.00
N ALA A 2 24.05 -9.09 -10.37
CA ALA A 2 24.97 -8.30 -9.53
C ALA A 2 24.45 -6.90 -9.09
N ALA A 3 23.70 -6.22 -9.97
CA ALA A 3 23.12 -4.92 -9.66
C ALA A 3 22.07 -4.96 -8.53
N PHE A 4 21.28 -6.04 -8.43
CA PHE A 4 20.28 -6.19 -7.36
C PHE A 4 20.95 -6.47 -6.02
N ALA A 5 21.88 -7.43 -5.98
CA ALA A 5 22.62 -7.77 -4.77
C ALA A 5 23.33 -6.55 -4.17
N ARG A 6 23.98 -5.73 -5.01
CA ARG A 6 24.59 -4.47 -4.58
C ARG A 6 23.57 -3.48 -3.99
N ARG A 7 22.41 -3.30 -4.63
CA ARG A 7 21.33 -2.43 -4.13
C ARG A 7 20.78 -2.92 -2.79
N LYS A 8 20.58 -4.23 -2.64
CA LYS A 8 20.13 -4.86 -1.40
C LYS A 8 21.13 -4.61 -0.27
N ALA A 9 22.42 -4.91 -0.50
CA ALA A 9 23.48 -4.67 0.48
C ALA A 9 23.53 -3.18 0.90
N GLN A 10 23.49 -2.26 -0.07
CA GLN A 10 23.46 -0.82 0.20
C GLN A 10 22.24 -0.38 1.00
N ARG A 11 21.05 -0.94 0.73
CA ARG A 11 19.82 -0.57 1.46
C ARG A 11 19.84 -1.08 2.90
N LEU A 12 20.27 -2.32 3.10
CA LEU A 12 20.30 -2.98 4.42
C LEU A 12 21.41 -2.42 5.33
N ALA A 13 22.47 -1.86 4.75
CA ALA A 13 23.51 -1.16 5.51
C ALA A 13 23.06 0.21 6.07
N ARG A 14 21.95 0.78 5.55
CA ARG A 14 21.45 2.08 6.02
C ARG A 14 20.50 1.90 7.20
N PRO A 15 20.55 2.80 8.20
CA PRO A 15 19.59 2.80 9.30
C PRO A 15 18.16 3.03 8.79
N ASP A 16 17.18 2.71 9.63
CA ASP A 16 15.78 2.94 9.30
C ASP A 16 15.48 4.45 9.16
N PRO A 17 14.86 4.89 8.05
CA PRO A 17 14.64 6.31 7.77
C PRO A 17 13.40 6.90 8.47
N SER A 18 12.61 6.10 9.19
CA SER A 18 11.42 6.60 9.89
C SER A 18 11.78 7.54 11.05
N ARG A 19 10.80 8.33 11.53
CA ARG A 19 10.98 9.18 12.73
C ARG A 19 11.39 8.36 13.96
N LYS A 20 10.91 7.11 14.05
CA LYS A 20 11.22 6.17 15.13
C LYS A 20 12.62 5.57 15.01
N ARG A 21 13.24 5.62 13.83
CA ARG A 21 14.54 4.99 13.49
C ARG A 21 14.56 3.49 13.78
N ALA A 22 13.40 2.86 13.84
CA ALA A 22 13.22 1.43 14.06
C ALA A 22 11.99 0.95 13.31
N LEU A 23 12.00 -0.33 12.93
CA LEU A 23 10.86 -0.98 12.30
C LEU A 23 9.73 -1.14 13.32
N ASP A 24 8.49 -1.05 12.84
CA ASP A 24 7.32 -1.42 13.62
C ASP A 24 7.31 -2.94 13.85
N ALA A 25 6.79 -3.38 15.00
CA ALA A 25 6.98 -4.75 15.47
C ALA A 25 6.37 -5.81 14.53
N ARG A 26 5.19 -5.55 13.95
CA ARG A 26 4.49 -6.47 13.06
C ARG A 26 5.15 -6.49 11.66
N ALA A 27 5.63 -5.35 11.18
CA ALA A 27 6.39 -5.25 9.93
C ALA A 27 7.79 -5.85 10.04
N ALA A 28 8.38 -5.85 11.23
CA ALA A 28 9.75 -6.31 11.43
C ALA A 28 9.92 -7.80 11.09
N GLU A 29 8.91 -8.63 11.36
CA GLU A 29 8.93 -10.06 11.01
C GLU A 29 8.84 -10.27 9.50
N LEU A 30 7.85 -9.65 8.84
CA LEU A 30 7.72 -9.63 7.38
C LEU A 30 9.00 -9.14 6.69
N ALA A 31 9.60 -8.06 7.22
CA ALA A 31 10.82 -7.52 6.68
C ALA A 31 12.00 -8.48 6.84
N ARG A 32 12.12 -9.15 7.98
CA ARG A 32 13.16 -10.18 8.20
C ARG A 32 12.98 -11.35 7.25
N LEU A 33 11.76 -11.90 7.14
CA LEU A 33 11.42 -12.98 6.23
C LEU A 33 11.81 -12.64 4.79
N LEU A 34 11.35 -11.51 4.27
CA LEU A 34 11.66 -11.08 2.91
C LEU A 34 13.16 -10.85 2.71
N ASN A 35 13.83 -10.15 3.63
CA ASN A 35 15.25 -9.84 3.50
C ASN A 35 16.16 -11.06 3.65
N ALA A 36 15.69 -12.17 4.23
CA ALA A 36 16.42 -13.44 4.25
C ALA A 36 16.56 -14.05 2.85
N HIS A 37 15.61 -13.80 1.94
CA HIS A 37 15.68 -14.31 0.57
C HIS A 37 16.44 -13.38 -0.38
N GLU A 38 17.37 -13.92 -1.16
CA GLU A 38 18.18 -13.16 -2.14
C GLU A 38 17.36 -12.39 -3.19
N ARG A 39 16.11 -12.81 -3.42
CA ARG A 39 15.17 -12.26 -4.41
C ARG A 39 14.44 -10.99 -3.94
N PHE A 40 14.52 -10.62 -2.66
CA PHE A 40 13.80 -9.48 -2.11
C PHE A 40 14.66 -8.54 -1.28
N CYS A 41 14.24 -7.27 -1.22
CA CYS A 41 14.79 -6.27 -0.32
C CYS A 41 13.70 -5.27 0.09
N THR A 42 13.35 -5.22 1.38
CA THR A 42 12.39 -4.22 1.88
C THR A 42 13.01 -2.83 1.90
N THR A 43 12.24 -1.82 1.48
CA THR A 43 12.71 -0.43 1.38
C THR A 43 12.03 0.50 2.37
N SER A 44 10.75 0.29 2.64
CA SER A 44 9.98 1.00 3.66
C SER A 44 8.78 0.17 4.09
N SER A 45 8.35 0.35 5.33
CA SER A 45 7.16 -0.29 5.89
C SER A 45 6.52 0.58 6.98
N CYS A 46 5.23 0.38 7.23
CA CYS A 46 4.51 0.87 8.40
C CYS A 46 3.37 -0.09 8.73
N ASP A 47 3.16 -0.37 10.02
CA ASP A 47 2.13 -1.32 10.49
C ASP A 47 0.70 -0.80 10.45
N GLY A 48 0.54 0.44 10.01
CA GLY A 48 -0.66 1.22 10.20
C GLY A 48 -0.60 2.02 11.50
N ARG A 49 -1.34 3.13 11.53
CA ARG A 49 -1.34 4.08 12.63
C ARG A 49 -2.64 4.87 12.69
N VAL A 50 -3.02 5.22 13.92
CA VAL A 50 -3.97 6.30 14.19
C VAL A 50 -3.16 7.55 14.51
N LEU A 51 -3.51 8.69 13.92
CA LEU A 51 -2.85 9.95 14.20
C LEU A 51 -3.81 11.14 14.22
N LEU A 52 -3.46 12.14 15.03
CA LEU A 52 -3.96 13.50 14.89
C LEU A 52 -2.83 14.37 14.35
N ALA A 53 -3.11 15.05 13.25
CA ALA A 53 -2.18 15.99 12.65
C ALA A 53 -2.81 17.38 12.60
N ASP A 54 -2.10 18.38 13.14
CA ASP A 54 -2.37 19.78 12.86
C ASP A 54 -1.71 20.15 11.52
N THR A 55 -2.50 20.80 10.66
CA THR A 55 -2.11 21.18 9.30
C THR A 55 -1.92 22.69 9.13
N ASP A 56 -2.01 23.47 10.22
CA ASP A 56 -1.79 24.94 10.26
C ASP A 56 -2.58 25.73 9.19
N GLY A 57 -3.67 25.17 8.67
CA GLY A 57 -4.45 25.77 7.55
C GLY A 57 -3.70 25.87 6.22
N GLY A 58 -2.49 25.29 6.11
CA GLY A 58 -1.59 25.38 4.96
C GLY A 58 -1.92 24.43 3.80
N GLY A 59 -3.07 23.76 3.83
CA GLY A 59 -3.49 22.77 2.84
C GLY A 59 -2.89 21.37 3.05
N ILE A 60 -3.15 20.46 2.12
CA ILE A 60 -2.74 19.04 2.18
C ILE A 60 -1.23 18.92 1.88
N GLN A 61 -0.37 19.18 2.86
CA GLN A 61 1.07 18.97 2.74
C GLN A 61 1.56 17.88 3.70
N LYS A 62 2.38 16.95 3.18
CA LYS A 62 3.08 15.95 4.00
C LYS A 62 4.24 16.56 4.81
N LYS A 63 4.74 17.73 4.39
CA LYS A 63 5.80 18.50 5.05
C LYS A 63 5.12 19.60 5.87
N ASN A 64 5.63 19.88 7.06
CA ASN A 64 5.12 20.90 8.01
C ASN A 64 3.78 20.58 8.69
N CYS A 65 3.38 19.31 8.84
CA CYS A 65 2.30 18.94 9.75
C CYS A 65 2.84 18.57 11.14
N THR A 66 2.19 19.09 12.18
CA THR A 66 2.53 18.78 13.58
C THR A 66 1.73 17.57 14.02
N TRP A 67 2.42 16.50 14.44
CA TRP A 67 1.76 15.30 14.95
C TRP A 67 1.43 15.48 16.43
N LEU A 68 0.14 15.67 16.73
CA LEU A 68 -0.36 15.84 18.09
C LEU A 68 -0.48 14.51 18.82
N LEU A 69 -0.82 13.46 18.08
CA LEU A 69 -0.91 12.08 18.56
C LEU A 69 -0.51 11.14 17.42
N VAL A 70 0.27 10.10 17.73
CA VAL A 70 0.48 8.94 16.86
C VAL A 70 0.53 7.69 17.70
N THR A 71 -0.26 6.70 17.32
CA THR A 71 -0.20 5.35 17.89
C THR A 71 -0.27 4.32 16.78
N HIS A 72 0.45 3.22 16.96
CA HIS A 72 0.39 2.05 16.07
C HIS A 72 -0.60 0.99 16.58
N ASP A 73 -1.21 1.22 17.73
CA ASP A 73 -2.15 0.30 18.40
C ASP A 73 -3.53 0.97 18.54
N PRO A 74 -4.57 0.25 19.02
CA PRO A 74 -5.87 0.86 19.29
C PRO A 74 -5.74 2.09 20.18
N CYS A 75 -6.50 3.13 19.84
CA CYS A 75 -6.44 4.44 20.47
C CYS A 75 -7.59 4.59 21.48
N ALA A 76 -7.33 5.26 22.61
CA ALA A 76 -8.36 5.63 23.56
C ALA A 76 -8.87 7.05 23.27
N LYS A 77 -10.17 7.28 23.53
CA LYS A 77 -10.79 8.62 23.41
C LYS A 77 -10.06 9.67 24.23
N GLY A 78 -9.62 9.33 25.45
CA GLY A 78 -8.88 10.24 26.32
C GLY A 78 -7.62 10.80 25.67
N ASP A 79 -6.82 9.96 25.01
CA ASP A 79 -5.59 10.37 24.32
C ASP A 79 -5.88 11.36 23.18
N VAL A 80 -6.98 11.13 22.45
CA VAL A 80 -7.44 12.01 21.37
C VAL A 80 -7.85 13.37 21.94
N MET A 81 -8.63 13.40 23.02
CA MET A 81 -9.08 14.64 23.65
C MET A 81 -7.91 15.45 24.21
N THR A 82 -6.98 14.81 24.93
CA THR A 82 -5.76 15.46 25.44
C THR A 82 -4.86 15.99 24.31
N ALA A 83 -4.83 15.33 23.15
CA ALA A 83 -4.10 15.83 21.99
C ALA A 83 -4.78 17.05 21.34
N LEU A 84 -6.12 17.07 21.29
CA LEU A 84 -6.91 18.19 20.75
C LEU A 84 -6.77 19.47 21.58
N GLU A 85 -6.63 19.37 22.90
CA GLU A 85 -6.41 20.53 23.79
C GLU A 85 -5.15 21.34 23.42
N LYS A 86 -4.17 20.72 22.76
CA LYS A 86 -2.92 21.36 22.34
C LYS A 86 -3.03 22.03 20.98
N SER A 87 -4.14 21.83 20.28
CA SER A 87 -4.29 22.31 18.90
C SER A 87 -4.76 23.76 18.84
N THR A 88 -4.21 24.50 17.88
CA THR A 88 -4.63 25.87 17.57
C THR A 88 -5.02 26.05 16.11
N GLY A 89 -4.82 25.03 15.27
CA GLY A 89 -5.09 25.05 13.84
C GLY A 89 -6.18 24.09 13.38
N ASP A 90 -5.94 23.54 12.18
CA ASP A 90 -6.83 22.63 11.47
C ASP A 90 -6.36 21.19 11.72
N VAL A 91 -7.06 20.49 12.60
CA VAL A 91 -6.73 19.13 13.03
C VAL A 91 -7.50 18.11 12.21
N VAL A 92 -6.77 17.12 11.72
CA VAL A 92 -7.34 15.97 11.02
C VAL A 92 -7.03 14.69 11.79
N PHE A 93 -8.08 13.91 12.07
CA PHE A 93 -7.99 12.57 12.62
C PHE A 93 -7.85 11.56 11.49
N LYS A 94 -6.81 10.73 11.54
CA LYS A 94 -6.51 9.77 10.47
C LYS A 94 -6.27 8.37 11.01
N PHE A 95 -6.74 7.39 10.24
CA PHE A 95 -6.21 6.02 10.26
C PHE A 95 -5.55 5.76 8.91
N GLU A 96 -4.26 5.42 8.94
CA GLU A 96 -3.51 4.99 7.78
C GLU A 96 -3.18 3.50 7.93
N PRO A 97 -3.49 2.64 6.96
CA PRO A 97 -3.28 1.19 7.08
C PRO A 97 -1.82 0.78 6.82
N PHE A 98 -1.56 -0.51 6.95
CA PHE A 98 -0.30 -1.14 6.60
C PHE A 98 0.17 -0.79 5.18
N VAL A 99 1.45 -0.50 5.05
CA VAL A 99 2.14 -0.33 3.77
C VAL A 99 3.51 -1.00 3.82
N LEU A 100 3.90 -1.64 2.71
CA LEU A 100 5.21 -2.24 2.56
C LEU A 100 5.70 -2.07 1.12
N HIS A 101 6.95 -1.64 0.95
CA HIS A 101 7.61 -1.54 -0.35
C HIS A 101 8.80 -2.50 -0.42
N VAL A 102 8.80 -3.37 -1.43
CA VAL A 102 9.79 -4.42 -1.62
C VAL A 102 10.41 -4.31 -3.01
N LEU A 103 11.73 -4.23 -3.08
CA LEU A 103 12.45 -4.44 -4.33
C LEU A 103 12.50 -5.93 -4.64
N CYS A 104 12.14 -6.27 -5.87
CA CYS A 104 12.13 -7.64 -6.36
C CYS A 104 13.26 -7.81 -7.37
N ARG A 105 13.93 -8.97 -7.35
CA ARG A 105 15.00 -9.28 -8.28
C ARG A 105 14.47 -9.45 -9.70
N GLU A 106 13.36 -10.16 -9.83
CA GLU A 106 12.69 -10.45 -11.10
C GLU A 106 11.19 -10.08 -11.04
N LEU A 107 10.54 -10.05 -12.21
CA LEU A 107 9.11 -9.72 -12.29
C LEU A 107 8.25 -10.82 -11.66
N GLN A 108 8.66 -12.07 -11.81
CA GLN A 108 8.01 -13.25 -11.22
C GLN A 108 8.01 -13.16 -9.69
N ASP A 109 9.08 -12.64 -9.09
CA ASP A 109 9.16 -12.42 -7.65
C ASP A 109 8.12 -11.38 -7.19
N ALA A 110 7.97 -10.30 -7.96
CA ALA A 110 6.97 -9.27 -7.69
C ALA A 110 5.54 -9.77 -7.90
N GLN A 111 5.31 -10.62 -8.92
CA GLN A 111 4.03 -11.26 -9.18
C GLN A 111 3.62 -12.20 -8.04
N LEU A 112 4.56 -12.98 -7.49
CA LEU A 112 4.31 -13.82 -6.32
C LEU A 112 3.84 -12.99 -5.13
N LEU A 113 4.58 -11.93 -4.79
CA LEU A 113 4.19 -11.03 -3.69
C LEU A 113 2.84 -10.36 -3.94
N HIS A 114 2.57 -9.97 -5.19
CA HIS A 114 1.31 -9.36 -5.58
C HIS A 114 0.11 -10.29 -5.40
N SER A 115 0.21 -11.54 -5.85
CA SER A 115 -0.87 -12.52 -5.67
C SER A 115 -1.17 -12.73 -4.19
N VAL A 116 -0.14 -12.98 -3.37
CA VAL A 116 -0.30 -13.13 -1.91
C VAL A 116 -0.91 -11.88 -1.27
N ALA A 117 -0.49 -10.69 -1.68
CA ALA A 117 -1.05 -9.43 -1.18
C ALA A 117 -2.54 -9.27 -1.51
N VAL A 118 -2.93 -9.52 -2.76
CA VAL A 118 -4.33 -9.43 -3.21
C VAL A 118 -5.21 -10.43 -2.45
N ASP A 119 -4.75 -11.67 -2.33
CA ASP A 119 -5.47 -12.74 -1.62
C ASP A 119 -5.60 -12.45 -0.11
N SER A 120 -4.68 -11.68 0.44
CA SER A 120 -4.71 -11.25 1.85
C SER A 120 -5.59 -10.03 2.11
N GLY A 121 -6.10 -9.38 1.07
CA GLY A 121 -6.99 -8.21 1.15
C GLY A 121 -6.34 -6.88 0.79
N PHE A 122 -5.10 -6.87 0.29
CA PHE A 122 -4.39 -5.66 -0.17
C PHE A 122 -4.60 -5.44 -1.67
N ARG A 123 -5.85 -5.22 -2.09
CA ARG A 123 -6.25 -5.15 -3.51
C ARG A 123 -5.69 -3.94 -4.28
N ASN A 124 -5.21 -2.92 -3.58
CA ASN A 124 -4.60 -1.71 -4.17
C ASN A 124 -3.07 -1.79 -4.25
N SER A 125 -2.54 -3.00 -4.04
CA SER A 125 -1.15 -3.30 -4.26
C SER A 125 -0.79 -3.22 -5.73
N GLY A 126 0.47 -2.97 -6.05
CA GLY A 126 0.89 -2.83 -7.43
C GLY A 126 2.39 -2.92 -7.62
N ILE A 127 2.78 -3.20 -8.86
CA ILE A 127 4.17 -3.37 -9.28
C ILE A 127 4.56 -2.14 -10.12
N THR A 128 5.71 -1.55 -9.81
CA THR A 128 6.30 -0.45 -10.58
C THR A 128 7.65 -0.91 -11.13
N VAL A 129 7.83 -0.79 -12.44
CA VAL A 129 9.12 -1.04 -13.11
C VAL A 129 9.76 0.30 -13.45
N GLY A 130 10.73 0.70 -12.63
CA GLY A 130 11.46 1.96 -12.82
C GLY A 130 12.63 1.85 -13.80
N ARG A 131 13.29 2.99 -14.05
CA ARG A 131 14.50 3.08 -14.88
C ARG A 131 15.57 2.07 -14.42
N GLY A 132 16.29 1.48 -15.38
CA GLY A 132 17.33 0.49 -15.09
C GLY A 132 16.80 -0.81 -14.50
N GLY A 133 15.57 -1.20 -14.86
CA GLY A 133 14.95 -2.49 -14.50
C GLY A 133 14.66 -2.65 -13.02
N LYS A 134 14.48 -1.55 -12.27
CA LYS A 134 14.19 -1.61 -10.83
C LYS A 134 12.72 -1.98 -10.62
N ILE A 135 12.46 -3.22 -10.22
CA ILE A 135 11.11 -3.72 -9.94
C ILE A 135 10.80 -3.49 -8.47
N THR A 136 9.75 -2.71 -8.18
CA THR A 136 9.27 -2.42 -6.83
C THR A 136 7.83 -2.90 -6.70
N MET A 137 7.60 -3.80 -5.76
CA MET A 137 6.27 -4.22 -5.34
C MET A 137 5.84 -3.37 -4.15
N ALA A 138 4.62 -2.84 -4.20
CA ALA A 138 4.02 -2.07 -3.12
C ALA A 138 2.76 -2.77 -2.62
N VAL A 139 2.76 -3.18 -1.35
CA VAL A 139 1.60 -3.74 -0.65
C VAL A 139 0.85 -2.61 0.02
N ARG A 140 -0.42 -2.39 -0.38
CA ARG A 140 -1.22 -1.23 0.05
C ARG A 140 -2.71 -1.55 0.17
N SER A 141 -3.40 -0.74 0.97
CA SER A 141 -4.85 -0.83 1.19
C SER A 141 -5.50 0.55 1.07
N THR A 142 -6.76 0.60 0.66
CA THR A 142 -7.64 1.78 0.73
C THR A 142 -8.41 1.88 2.04
N HIS A 143 -8.10 0.99 2.99
CA HIS A 143 -8.73 0.92 4.32
C HIS A 143 -8.27 2.06 5.23
N CYS A 144 -8.45 3.31 4.82
CA CYS A 144 -8.09 4.49 5.59
C CYS A 144 -9.33 5.12 6.26
N LEU A 145 -9.08 6.10 7.12
CA LEU A 145 -10.04 7.07 7.65
C LEU A 145 -9.35 8.42 7.67
N GLU A 146 -10.02 9.48 7.25
CA GLU A 146 -9.50 10.85 7.31
C GLU A 146 -10.68 11.78 7.55
N VAL A 147 -10.68 12.45 8.70
CA VAL A 147 -11.80 13.29 9.15
C VAL A 147 -11.27 14.58 9.78
N PRO A 148 -11.62 15.77 9.23
CA PRO A 148 -11.30 17.03 9.87
C PRO A 148 -12.11 17.18 11.17
N LEU A 149 -11.43 17.50 12.28
CA LEU A 149 -12.05 17.68 13.60
C LEU A 149 -12.17 19.16 13.99
N SER A 150 -11.18 19.98 13.64
CA SER A 150 -11.18 21.41 13.95
C SER A 150 -10.98 22.26 12.70
N HIS A 151 -11.47 23.49 12.77
CA HIS A 151 -11.18 24.53 11.79
C HIS A 151 -10.78 25.83 12.51
N LYS A 152 -9.60 26.36 12.21
CA LYS A 152 -9.02 27.57 12.83
C LYS A 152 -9.03 27.49 14.36
N GLY A 153 -8.61 26.35 14.91
CA GLY A 153 -8.57 26.09 16.35
C GLY A 153 -9.93 25.83 17.00
N ARG A 154 -11.04 25.96 16.28
CA ARG A 154 -12.37 25.63 16.79
C ARG A 154 -12.72 24.18 16.49
N LEU A 155 -13.05 23.40 17.52
CA LEU A 155 -13.58 22.05 17.35
C LEU A 155 -14.95 22.11 16.66
N MET A 156 -15.11 21.34 15.59
CA MET A 156 -16.28 21.34 14.71
C MET A 156 -17.22 20.15 14.95
N VAL A 157 -16.83 19.22 15.83
CA VAL A 157 -17.53 17.96 16.09
C VAL A 157 -17.86 17.82 17.58
N SER A 158 -18.87 17.01 17.89
CA SER A 158 -19.23 16.68 19.28
C SER A 158 -18.29 15.64 19.88
N ASP A 159 -18.27 15.59 21.21
CA ASP A 159 -17.55 14.56 21.97
C ASP A 159 -18.04 13.13 21.63
N GLU A 160 -19.35 12.96 21.43
CA GLU A 160 -19.96 11.70 20.97
C GLU A 160 -19.45 11.27 19.59
N TYR A 161 -19.28 12.23 18.66
CA TYR A 161 -18.75 11.91 17.33
C TYR A 161 -17.28 11.48 17.40
N ILE A 162 -16.48 12.08 18.28
CA ILE A 162 -15.09 11.67 18.51
C ILE A 162 -15.04 10.24 19.03
N GLU A 163 -15.91 9.88 19.97
CA GLU A 163 -16.01 8.51 20.48
C GLU A 163 -16.35 7.50 19.37
N PHE A 164 -17.32 7.85 18.51
CA PHE A 164 -17.64 7.05 17.33
C PHE A 164 -16.44 6.90 16.38
N LEU A 165 -15.71 7.99 16.08
CA LEU A 165 -14.53 7.94 15.21
C LEU A 165 -13.43 7.06 15.77
N VAL A 166 -13.18 7.13 17.08
CA VAL A 166 -12.20 6.27 17.77
C VAL A 166 -12.61 4.81 17.66
N HIS A 167 -13.90 4.50 17.85
CA HIS A 167 -14.42 3.14 17.66
C HIS A 167 -14.18 2.64 16.24
N VAL A 168 -14.53 3.44 15.22
CA VAL A 168 -14.31 3.09 13.80
C VAL A 168 -12.82 2.91 13.49
N ALA A 169 -11.95 3.78 14.01
CA ALA A 169 -10.51 3.67 13.81
C ALA A 169 -9.94 2.38 14.42
N ASN A 170 -10.41 2.00 15.61
CA ASN A 170 -9.98 0.79 16.28
C ASN A 170 -10.47 -0.47 15.54
N GLN A 171 -11.71 -0.49 15.03
CA GLN A 171 -12.17 -1.55 14.14
C GLN A 171 -11.31 -1.65 12.87
N LYS A 172 -10.92 -0.50 12.31
CA LYS A 172 -10.04 -0.47 11.14
C LYS A 172 -8.64 -1.00 11.46
N MET A 173 -8.07 -0.64 12.61
CA MET A 173 -6.80 -1.16 13.10
C MET A 173 -6.85 -2.67 13.29
N GLU A 174 -7.93 -3.20 13.87
CA GLU A 174 -8.08 -4.63 14.09
C GLU A 174 -8.12 -5.42 12.77
N GLU A 175 -8.92 -4.99 11.79
CA GLU A 175 -8.92 -5.61 10.46
C GLU A 175 -7.57 -5.46 9.74
N ASN A 176 -6.88 -4.34 9.94
CA ASN A 176 -5.54 -4.15 9.38
C ASN A 176 -4.54 -5.17 9.95
N ILE A 177 -4.57 -5.42 11.26
CA ILE A 177 -3.76 -6.46 11.90
C ILE A 177 -4.08 -7.84 11.31
N ARG A 178 -5.37 -8.20 11.19
CA ARG A 178 -5.78 -9.48 10.56
C ARG A 178 -5.27 -9.62 9.12
N ARG A 179 -5.23 -8.52 8.34
CA ARG A 179 -4.67 -8.53 6.97
C ARG A 179 -3.16 -8.77 6.96
N ILE A 180 -2.43 -8.14 7.88
CA ILE A 180 -0.98 -8.34 8.03
C ILE A 180 -0.69 -9.81 8.36
N GLU A 181 -1.44 -10.41 9.29
CA GLU A 181 -1.29 -11.83 9.67
C GLU A 181 -1.58 -12.78 8.50
N ARG A 182 -2.69 -12.55 7.77
CA ARG A 182 -3.00 -13.33 6.56
C ARG A 182 -1.90 -13.22 5.50
N PHE A 183 -1.37 -12.01 5.31
CA PHE A 183 -0.29 -11.77 4.36
C PHE A 183 1.00 -12.45 4.77
N HIS A 184 1.36 -12.41 6.06
CA HIS A 184 2.51 -13.11 6.59
C HIS A 184 2.42 -14.61 6.34
N LYS A 185 1.32 -15.24 6.76
CA LYS A 185 1.09 -16.68 6.57
C LYS A 185 1.05 -17.07 5.09
N GLY A 186 0.36 -16.28 4.26
CA GLY A 186 0.30 -16.54 2.81
C GLY A 186 1.66 -16.43 2.14
N LEU A 187 2.50 -15.51 2.63
CA LEU A 187 3.85 -15.32 2.13
C LEU A 187 4.76 -16.49 2.50
N GLU A 188 4.73 -16.96 3.74
CA GLU A 188 5.49 -18.14 4.18
C GLU A 188 5.19 -19.35 3.29
N LEU A 189 3.91 -19.67 3.10
CA LEU A 189 3.46 -20.78 2.24
C LEU A 189 3.91 -20.62 0.78
N ALA A 190 3.81 -19.40 0.24
CA ALA A 190 4.21 -19.14 -1.14
C ALA A 190 5.73 -19.24 -1.35
N LEU A 191 6.53 -18.90 -0.34
CA LEU A 191 7.99 -19.02 -0.39
C LEU A 191 8.44 -20.47 -0.23
N GLU A 192 7.80 -21.24 0.63
CA GLU A 192 8.04 -22.69 0.76
C GLU A 192 7.73 -23.44 -0.53
N ALA A 193 6.58 -23.17 -1.15
CA ALA A 193 6.17 -23.80 -2.40
C ALA A 193 7.06 -23.42 -3.60
N ALA A 194 7.75 -22.27 -3.53
CA ALA A 194 8.65 -21.80 -4.58
C ALA A 194 10.06 -22.39 -4.48
N VAL A 195 10.39 -23.12 -3.40
CA VAL A 195 11.66 -23.87 -3.31
C VAL A 195 11.53 -25.12 -4.19
N PRO A 196 12.40 -25.30 -5.21
CA PRO A 196 12.39 -26.52 -6.01
C PRO A 196 12.61 -27.74 -5.12
N THR A 197 11.71 -28.71 -5.19
CA THR A 197 11.93 -30.05 -4.65
C THR A 197 12.99 -30.74 -5.53
N ASP A 198 14.24 -30.32 -5.41
CA ASP A 198 15.40 -31.05 -5.95
C ASP A 198 15.72 -32.24 -5.03
N THR A 199 14.75 -33.15 -4.87
CA THR A 199 15.03 -34.53 -4.48
C THR A 199 13.84 -35.43 -4.83
N LEU A 200 14.05 -36.27 -5.85
CA LEU A 200 13.32 -37.50 -6.21
C LEU A 200 11.94 -37.37 -6.91
N ALA A 201 11.95 -37.14 -8.23
CA ALA A 201 11.11 -37.88 -9.19
C ALA A 201 11.61 -37.68 -10.66
N PRO A 202 11.56 -38.72 -11.53
CA PRO A 202 12.09 -38.63 -12.88
C PRO A 202 11.16 -37.87 -13.83
N LYS A 203 11.76 -37.10 -14.74
CA LYS A 203 11.09 -36.31 -15.79
C LYS A 203 10.29 -37.20 -16.75
N GLY A 204 8.97 -37.03 -16.76
CA GLY A 204 8.09 -37.43 -17.87
C GLY A 204 7.94 -36.30 -18.90
N PRO A 205 7.57 -36.60 -20.16
CA PRO A 205 7.68 -35.64 -21.26
C PRO A 205 6.61 -34.55 -21.19
N GLU A 206 7.04 -33.31 -21.42
CA GLU A 206 6.19 -32.13 -21.55
C GLU A 206 5.19 -32.27 -22.70
N LYS A 207 3.90 -32.02 -22.42
CA LYS A 207 2.89 -31.71 -23.43
C LYS A 207 2.49 -30.25 -23.30
N SER A 208 2.94 -29.46 -24.28
CA SER A 208 2.47 -28.11 -24.56
C SER A 208 0.94 -28.06 -24.63
N ARG A 209 0.32 -27.19 -23.83
CA ARG A 209 -1.06 -26.76 -23.99
C ARG A 209 -1.15 -25.25 -23.86
N SER A 210 -1.03 -24.56 -24.99
CA SER A 210 -1.53 -23.19 -25.14
C SER A 210 -3.04 -23.25 -25.31
N VAL A 211 -3.78 -22.68 -24.36
CA VAL A 211 -5.22 -22.42 -24.56
C VAL A 211 -5.58 -21.10 -23.86
N TYR A 212 -5.31 -19.99 -24.54
CA TYR A 212 -6.09 -18.77 -24.36
C TYR A 212 -7.29 -18.87 -25.30
N VAL A 213 -8.48 -19.19 -24.79
CA VAL A 213 -9.74 -19.00 -25.56
C VAL A 213 -10.37 -17.68 -25.13
N HIS A 214 -10.28 -16.70 -26.02
CA HIS A 214 -10.99 -15.44 -25.89
C HIS A 214 -12.50 -15.67 -26.16
N ARG A 215 -13.32 -15.64 -25.11
CA ARG A 215 -14.78 -15.85 -25.22
C ARG A 215 -15.46 -14.56 -25.71
N ARG A 216 -15.51 -14.33 -27.02
CA ARG A 216 -16.37 -13.30 -27.65
C ARG A 216 -17.82 -13.80 -27.68
N LYS A 217 -18.71 -13.16 -26.91
CA LYS A 217 -20.17 -13.34 -27.03
C LYS A 217 -20.72 -12.21 -27.90
N ARG A 218 -20.89 -12.44 -29.21
CA ARG A 218 -21.64 -11.54 -30.10
C ARG A 218 -23.02 -12.16 -30.36
N ARG A 219 -24.07 -11.53 -29.85
CA ARG A 219 -25.47 -11.77 -30.20
C ARG A 219 -25.72 -11.16 -31.57
N THR A 220 -26.18 -11.96 -32.51
CA THR A 220 -26.75 -11.54 -33.80
C THR A 220 -28.16 -11.00 -33.59
N ILE A 221 -28.39 -9.73 -33.94
CA ILE A 221 -29.70 -9.22 -34.34
C ILE A 221 -29.47 -8.31 -35.57
N ARG A 222 -29.90 -8.79 -36.74
CA ARG A 222 -30.34 -8.01 -37.91
C ARG A 222 -31.81 -7.64 -37.65
N GLU A 223 -32.42 -6.55 -38.08
CA GLU A 223 -32.13 -5.41 -38.96
C GLU A 223 -33.36 -4.48 -38.81
N GLN A 224 -33.19 -3.14 -38.87
CA GLN A 224 -33.98 -2.19 -39.69
C GLN A 224 -33.91 -0.73 -39.15
N ALA A 225 -33.32 0.15 -39.99
CA ALA A 225 -33.58 1.58 -40.32
C ALA A 225 -34.00 2.59 -39.22
N ASN A 226 -33.59 3.86 -39.15
CA ASN A 226 -32.89 4.83 -40.03
C ASN A 226 -32.38 6.02 -39.14
N PRO A 227 -31.68 7.05 -39.68
CA PRO A 227 -30.65 7.81 -38.97
C PRO A 227 -31.10 9.15 -38.37
N SER A 228 -30.50 9.55 -37.25
CA SER A 228 -30.37 10.96 -36.85
C SER A 228 -29.34 11.15 -35.73
N GLY A 229 -28.28 11.90 -36.07
CA GLY A 229 -27.40 12.75 -35.25
C GLY A 229 -27.07 12.38 -33.81
N GLU A 230 -25.76 12.26 -33.52
CA GLU A 230 -25.05 13.18 -32.61
C GLU A 230 -23.54 12.87 -32.61
N LEU A 231 -22.75 13.94 -32.51
CA LEU A 231 -21.30 13.99 -32.67
C LEU A 231 -20.56 13.37 -31.47
N GLU A 232 -19.53 12.56 -31.75
CA GLU A 232 -18.56 12.10 -30.74
C GLU A 232 -17.62 13.25 -30.30
N PRO A 233 -17.22 13.35 -29.02
CA PRO A 233 -16.06 14.12 -28.63
C PRO A 233 -14.78 13.32 -28.90
N GLN A 234 -13.84 13.96 -29.60
CA GLN A 234 -12.47 13.50 -29.82
C GLN A 234 -11.70 13.35 -28.50
N ASP A 235 -10.92 12.28 -28.42
CA ASP A 235 -10.01 11.94 -27.32
C ASP A 235 -8.64 12.61 -27.58
N ASP A 236 -8.47 13.84 -27.09
CA ASP A 236 -7.20 14.55 -27.13
C ASP A 236 -6.36 14.20 -25.88
N THR A 237 -5.58 13.13 -25.99
CA THR A 237 -4.51 12.80 -25.03
C THR A 237 -3.24 13.60 -25.33
N GLU A 238 -3.22 14.89 -24.99
CA GLU A 238 -1.98 15.66 -24.83
C GLU A 238 -2.11 16.66 -23.68
N SER A 239 -1.59 16.31 -22.50
CA SER A 239 -1.02 17.21 -21.48
C SER A 239 -1.03 16.52 -20.10
N SER A 240 0.04 15.80 -19.76
CA SER A 240 0.34 15.44 -18.36
C SER A 240 1.81 15.09 -18.12
N LEU A 241 2.73 15.36 -19.06
CA LEU A 241 4.13 14.95 -18.94
C LEU A 241 5.04 15.92 -18.15
N ASP A 242 4.54 17.09 -17.73
CA ASP A 242 5.43 18.11 -17.14
C ASP A 242 5.36 18.28 -15.62
N LEU A 243 4.64 17.43 -14.87
CA LEU A 243 4.55 17.60 -13.41
C LEU A 243 5.55 16.75 -12.58
N PHE A 244 6.40 15.95 -13.21
CA PHE A 244 7.34 15.05 -12.49
C PHE A 244 8.82 15.43 -12.62
N ALA A 245 9.15 16.61 -13.15
CA ALA A 245 10.53 17.04 -13.34
C ALA A 245 11.15 17.79 -12.14
N GLU A 246 10.37 18.26 -11.16
CA GLU A 246 10.89 19.12 -10.07
C GLU A 246 10.85 18.48 -8.68
N ILE A 247 11.50 17.34 -8.47
CA ILE A 247 12.06 16.98 -7.15
C ILE A 247 13.37 16.21 -7.37
N MET A 248 14.43 16.92 -7.75
CA MET A 248 15.83 16.51 -7.59
C MET A 248 16.69 17.74 -7.33
N ILE A 249 16.69 18.20 -6.07
CA ILE A 249 17.85 18.78 -5.38
C ILE A 249 17.82 18.19 -3.96
#